data_AF-A0A8B7E4G3-F1
#
_entry.id   AF-A0A8B7E4G3-F1
#
_cell.length_a   1.000
_cell.length_b   1.000
_cell.length_c   1.000
_cell.angle_alpha   90.00
_cell.angle_beta   90.00
_cell.angle_gamma   90.00
#
_symmetry.space_group_name_H-M   'P 1'
#
loop_
_entity.id
_entity.type
_entity.pdbx_description
1 polymer ?
#
loop_
_entity_poly.entity_id
_entity_poly.type
_entity_poly.pdbx_seq_one_letter_code
_entity_poly.pdbx_strand_id
1 'polypeptide(L)'
;MNYVISPNVASVIYGREMEDKARCFYIKLLKKNHNNFKLETTGIHIQASYPYLGASPDGIIQCTCHNKGLVEIKCPYKYREGLNGWKEDKDFPVCENGDLKTSHKYYTQIQGQMMILDVECCDFFIWTPLESEGNYLLVRVYRDEKFINEIKQALHKYYFTYILPETVTRENDIYYSNKQKNYCICKRPCFKPMIACNKPSCEIEWFHYSCVNVTRAPKGIWICPNCLK
;
A
#
# COMPACT_ATOMS: atom_id res chain seq x y z
N MET A 1 1.30 6.56 14.19
CA MET A 1 1.93 7.16 13.00
C MET A 1 0.94 7.07 11.85
N ASN A 2 0.28 8.18 11.51
CA ASN A 2 -0.65 8.22 10.38
C ASN A 2 0.14 8.41 9.09
N TYR A 3 0.62 7.32 8.50
CA TYR A 3 1.07 7.34 7.10
C TYR A 3 -0.18 7.40 6.20
N VAL A 4 -0.72 8.60 6.03
CA VAL A 4 -1.64 8.84 4.92
C VAL A 4 -0.74 8.95 3.69
N ILE A 5 -0.70 7.89 2.88
CA ILE A 5 -0.21 7.99 1.51
C ILE A 5 -1.17 8.98 0.83
N SER A 6 -0.77 10.24 0.75
CA SER A 6 -1.57 11.23 0.02
C SER A 6 -1.63 10.76 -1.43
N PRO A 7 -2.82 10.47 -1.99
CA PRO A 7 -2.95 10.05 -3.38
C PRO A 7 -2.51 11.15 -4.37
N ASN A 8 -2.22 12.36 -3.87
CA ASN A 8 -1.90 13.55 -4.64
C ASN A 8 -0.40 13.87 -4.72
N VAL A 9 0.49 12.92 -4.39
CA VAL A 9 1.93 13.13 -4.60
C VAL A 9 2.23 13.04 -6.10
N ALA A 10 2.99 14.01 -6.64
CA ALA A 10 3.30 14.12 -8.07
C ALA A 10 3.82 12.81 -8.70
N SER A 11 4.63 12.04 -7.96
CA SER A 11 5.15 10.76 -8.42
C SER A 11 4.09 9.68 -8.61
N VAL A 12 3.05 9.67 -7.77
CA VAL A 12 1.93 8.72 -7.85
C VAL A 12 1.01 9.08 -9.01
N ILE A 13 0.69 10.36 -9.15
CA ILE A 13 -0.13 10.88 -10.27
C ILE A 13 0.56 10.57 -11.60
N TYR A 14 1.84 10.93 -11.71
CA TYR A 14 2.62 10.68 -12.92
C TYR A 14 2.70 9.20 -13.28
N GLY A 15 2.94 8.34 -12.29
CA GLY A 15 2.96 6.89 -12.48
C GLY A 15 1.67 6.38 -13.13
N ARG A 16 0.51 6.79 -12.58
CA ARG A 16 -0.82 6.41 -13.09
C ARG A 16 -1.08 6.90 -14.50
N GLU A 17 -0.74 8.15 -14.80
CA GLU A 17 -0.95 8.74 -16.13
C GLU A 17 -0.08 8.09 -17.22
N MET A 18 1.08 7.55 -16.85
CA MET A 18 2.07 7.00 -17.79
C MET A 18 2.01 5.48 -17.93
N GLU A 19 1.45 4.76 -16.96
CA GLU A 19 1.44 3.29 -16.94
C GLU A 19 0.81 2.69 -18.22
N ASP A 20 -0.33 3.22 -18.67
CA ASP A 20 -0.99 2.76 -19.90
C ASP A 20 -0.13 3.00 -21.15
N LYS A 21 0.61 4.11 -21.19
CA LYS A 21 1.51 4.42 -22.31
C LYS A 21 2.72 3.48 -22.31
N ALA A 22 3.30 3.24 -21.14
CA ALA A 22 4.38 2.29 -20.94
C ALA A 22 3.94 0.86 -21.33
N ARG A 23 2.73 0.45 -20.93
CA ARG A 23 2.14 -0.84 -21.29
C ARG A 23 1.96 -0.97 -22.80
N CYS A 24 1.39 0.05 -23.45
CA CYS A 24 1.25 0.09 -24.91
C CYS A 24 2.60 -0.06 -25.62
N PHE A 25 3.64 0.62 -25.11
CA PHE A 25 4.98 0.52 -25.64
C PHE A 25 5.57 -0.89 -25.47
N TYR A 26 5.48 -1.45 -24.26
CA TYR A 26 5.95 -2.79 -23.93
C TYR A 26 5.32 -3.87 -24.82
N ILE A 27 4.00 -3.79 -25.07
CA ILE A 27 3.30 -4.69 -26.00
C ILE A 27 3.89 -4.59 -27.42
N LYS A 28 4.13 -3.38 -27.92
CA LYS A 28 4.73 -3.16 -29.26
C LYS A 28 6.15 -3.72 -29.33
N LEU A 29 6.92 -3.60 -28.26
CA LEU A 29 8.29 -4.12 -28.17
C LEU A 29 8.29 -5.66 -28.26
N LEU A 30 7.50 -6.34 -27.43
CA LEU A 30 7.54 -7.80 -27.35
C LEU A 30 6.84 -8.52 -28.50
N LYS A 31 5.80 -7.92 -29.12
CA LYS A 31 5.13 -8.52 -30.29
C LYS A 31 6.08 -8.83 -31.45
N LYS A 32 7.23 -8.15 -31.54
CA LYS A 32 8.23 -8.39 -32.60
C LYS A 32 8.94 -9.75 -32.47
N ASN A 33 9.07 -10.25 -31.24
CA ASN A 33 9.90 -11.42 -30.92
C ASN A 33 9.09 -12.58 -30.30
N HIS A 34 7.77 -12.45 -30.18
CA HIS A 34 6.92 -13.43 -29.54
C HIS A 34 5.73 -13.83 -30.42
N ASN A 35 5.51 -15.14 -30.54
CA ASN A 35 4.39 -15.70 -31.28
C ASN A 35 3.09 -15.63 -30.44
N ASN A 36 2.02 -15.13 -31.06
CA ASN A 36 0.69 -14.96 -30.43
C ASN A 36 0.77 -14.26 -29.05
N PHE A 37 1.60 -13.22 -28.96
CA PHE A 37 1.82 -12.47 -27.73
C PHE A 37 0.54 -11.76 -27.25
N LYS A 38 0.23 -11.95 -25.98
CA LYS A 38 -0.86 -11.29 -25.25
C LYS A 38 -0.35 -10.77 -23.92
N LEU A 39 -0.85 -9.59 -23.56
CA LEU A 39 -0.69 -9.02 -22.24
C LEU A 39 -2.08 -8.72 -21.69
N GLU A 40 -2.44 -9.35 -20.57
CA GLU A 40 -3.74 -9.19 -19.92
C GLU A 40 -3.59 -8.35 -18.65
N THR A 41 -4.40 -7.31 -18.51
CA THR A 41 -4.51 -6.58 -17.24
C THR A 41 -5.37 -7.39 -16.28
N THR A 42 -5.12 -7.24 -14.98
CA THR A 42 -5.81 -8.00 -13.94
C THR A 42 -6.00 -7.15 -12.69
N GLY A 43 -6.87 -7.63 -11.80
CA GLY A 43 -7.02 -7.08 -10.45
C GLY A 43 -6.15 -7.81 -9.43
N ILE A 44 -6.63 -7.84 -8.20
CA ILE A 44 -5.97 -8.57 -7.12
C ILE A 44 -6.18 -10.09 -7.26
N HIS A 45 -5.09 -10.83 -7.18
CA HIS A 45 -5.08 -12.28 -7.02
C HIS A 45 -4.85 -12.62 -5.56
N ILE A 46 -5.64 -13.56 -5.02
CA ILE A 46 -5.52 -14.05 -3.64
C ILE A 46 -5.00 -15.49 -3.69
N GLN A 47 -4.06 -15.82 -2.82
CA GLN A 47 -3.52 -17.18 -2.75
C GLN A 47 -4.49 -18.10 -1.99
N ALA A 48 -4.96 -19.17 -2.62
CA ALA A 48 -6.00 -20.04 -2.08
C ALA A 48 -5.59 -20.67 -0.73
N SER A 49 -4.34 -21.14 -0.63
CA SER A 49 -3.81 -21.75 0.60
C SER A 49 -3.44 -20.73 1.68
N TYR A 50 -3.32 -19.44 1.32
CA TYR A 50 -2.93 -18.35 2.21
C TYR A 50 -3.79 -17.12 1.90
N PRO A 51 -5.09 -17.14 2.24
CA PRO A 51 -6.06 -16.16 1.75
C PRO A 51 -5.86 -14.73 2.27
N TYR A 52 -4.95 -14.56 3.24
CA TYR A 52 -4.50 -13.25 3.73
C TYR A 52 -3.37 -12.65 2.88
N LEU A 53 -2.91 -13.36 1.85
CA LEU A 53 -1.90 -12.89 0.91
C LEU A 53 -2.52 -12.66 -0.46
N GLY A 54 -2.15 -11.55 -1.08
CA GLY A 54 -2.56 -11.23 -2.44
C GLY A 54 -1.59 -10.31 -3.15
N ALA A 55 -1.70 -10.27 -4.47
CA ALA A 55 -0.87 -9.45 -5.33
C ALA A 55 -1.64 -8.97 -6.56
N SER A 56 -1.28 -7.81 -7.08
CA SER A 56 -1.84 -7.23 -8.31
C SER A 56 -0.66 -6.91 -9.23
N PRO A 57 -0.32 -7.77 -10.20
CA PRO A 57 0.69 -7.44 -11.21
C PRO A 57 0.13 -6.46 -12.24
N ASP A 58 1.02 -5.68 -12.88
CA ASP A 58 0.60 -4.69 -13.89
C ASP A 58 0.19 -5.33 -15.23
N GLY A 59 0.55 -6.60 -15.42
CA GLY A 59 0.01 -7.46 -16.47
C GLY A 59 0.50 -8.90 -16.42
N ILE A 60 -0.26 -9.79 -17.03
CA ILE A 60 0.06 -11.21 -17.22
C ILE A 60 0.46 -11.41 -18.68
N ILE A 61 1.68 -11.92 -18.89
CA ILE A 61 2.25 -12.21 -20.21
C ILE A 61 1.88 -13.63 -20.61
N GLN A 62 1.37 -13.77 -21.83
CA GLN A 62 1.12 -15.06 -22.46
C GLN A 62 1.64 -15.05 -23.89
N CYS A 63 2.33 -16.11 -24.29
CA CYS A 63 2.74 -16.32 -25.68
C CYS A 63 2.84 -17.83 -25.94
N THR A 64 2.94 -18.25 -27.20
CA THR A 64 3.06 -19.68 -27.52
C THR A 64 4.50 -20.20 -27.44
N CYS A 65 5.48 -19.33 -27.25
CA CYS A 65 6.90 -19.70 -27.17
C CYS A 65 7.44 -19.86 -25.74
N HIS A 66 6.71 -19.39 -24.71
CA HIS A 66 7.15 -19.45 -23.32
C HIS A 66 5.98 -19.73 -22.38
N ASN A 67 6.30 -20.16 -21.16
CA ASN A 67 5.33 -20.23 -20.07
C ASN A 67 4.79 -18.84 -19.71
N LYS A 68 3.65 -18.81 -19.01
CA LYS A 68 3.08 -17.58 -18.46
C LYS A 68 4.12 -16.83 -17.62
N GLY A 69 4.19 -15.52 -17.79
CA GLY A 69 5.02 -14.62 -16.98
C GLY A 69 4.21 -13.40 -16.54
N LEU A 70 4.86 -12.50 -15.81
CA LEU A 70 4.28 -11.23 -15.36
C LEU A 70 5.06 -10.05 -15.92
N VAL A 71 4.46 -8.86 -15.88
CA VAL A 71 5.18 -7.59 -16.02
C VAL A 71 4.85 -6.69 -14.82
N GLU A 72 5.87 -6.01 -14.33
CA GLU A 72 5.78 -4.94 -13.34
C GLU A 72 6.35 -3.66 -13.98
N ILE A 73 5.50 -2.67 -14.17
CA ILE A 73 5.78 -1.43 -14.88
C ILE A 73 6.08 -0.30 -13.89
N LYS A 74 7.13 0.46 -14.16
CA LYS A 74 7.47 1.66 -13.39
C LYS A 74 7.77 2.85 -14.31
N CYS A 75 7.07 3.95 -14.04
CA CYS A 75 7.26 5.25 -14.68
C CYS A 75 7.79 6.25 -13.64
N PRO A 76 9.11 6.26 -13.34
CA PRO A 76 9.65 7.06 -12.25
C PRO A 76 9.67 8.56 -12.59
N TYR A 77 8.93 9.37 -11.81
CA TYR A 77 8.85 10.83 -12.00
C TYR A 77 10.22 11.54 -12.00
N LYS A 78 11.20 11.04 -11.23
CA LYS A 78 12.58 11.56 -11.20
C LYS A 78 13.24 11.51 -12.59
N TYR A 79 12.89 10.52 -13.40
CA TYR A 79 13.48 10.28 -14.72
C TYR A 79 12.51 10.52 -15.87
N ARG A 80 11.46 11.33 -15.66
CA ARG A 80 10.41 11.62 -16.65
C ARG A 80 10.90 12.26 -17.95
N GLU A 81 12.13 12.76 -17.97
CA GLU A 81 12.79 13.41 -19.13
C GLU A 81 13.86 12.50 -19.76
N GLY A 82 14.00 11.25 -19.28
CA GLY A 82 15.01 10.30 -19.73
C GLY A 82 15.73 9.60 -18.58
N LEU A 83 16.28 8.41 -18.85
CA LEU A 83 17.04 7.62 -17.87
C LEU A 83 18.52 8.06 -17.77
N ASN A 84 18.89 9.25 -18.26
CA ASN A 84 20.29 9.69 -18.17
C ASN A 84 20.73 9.77 -16.69
N GLY A 85 21.93 9.28 -16.39
CA GLY A 85 22.46 9.31 -15.02
C GLY A 85 21.88 8.23 -14.08
N TRP A 86 21.14 7.24 -14.59
CA TRP A 86 20.53 6.20 -13.73
C TRP A 86 21.56 5.31 -13.05
N LYS A 87 22.71 5.06 -13.69
CA LYS A 87 23.75 4.16 -13.18
C LYS A 87 24.46 4.75 -11.96
N GLU A 88 24.56 6.08 -11.91
CA GLU A 88 25.20 6.85 -10.85
C GLU A 88 24.27 7.02 -9.63
N ASP A 89 22.96 6.79 -9.81
CA ASP A 89 21.99 6.87 -8.72
C ASP A 89 21.98 5.57 -7.88
N LYS A 90 22.49 5.68 -6.65
CA LYS A 90 22.52 4.59 -5.69
C LYS A 90 21.13 4.05 -5.33
N ASP A 91 20.10 4.90 -5.40
CA ASP A 91 18.71 4.54 -5.11
C ASP A 91 17.99 3.93 -6.31
N PHE A 92 18.60 3.93 -7.51
CA PHE A 92 18.01 3.30 -8.68
C PHE A 92 17.91 1.78 -8.47
N PRO A 93 16.79 1.13 -8.84
CA PRO A 93 16.56 -0.27 -8.48
C PRO A 93 17.47 -1.26 -9.23
N VAL A 94 18.05 -0.88 -10.37
CA VAL A 94 18.84 -1.77 -11.22
C VAL A 94 20.34 -1.59 -10.95
N CYS A 95 21.08 -2.70 -10.94
CA CYS A 95 22.53 -2.76 -10.84
C CYS A 95 23.19 -2.40 -12.18
N GLU A 96 24.48 -2.05 -12.16
CA GLU A 96 25.23 -1.75 -13.39
C GLU A 96 25.26 -2.94 -14.38
N ASN A 97 25.21 -4.16 -13.86
CA ASN A 97 25.17 -5.39 -14.67
C ASN A 97 23.78 -5.65 -15.31
N GLY A 98 22.78 -4.81 -15.04
CA GLY A 98 21.43 -4.92 -15.60
C GLY A 98 20.44 -5.68 -14.73
N ASP A 99 20.85 -6.25 -13.60
CA ASP A 99 19.96 -7.01 -12.72
C ASP A 99 19.20 -6.10 -11.74
N LEU A 100 18.01 -6.52 -11.33
CA LEU A 100 17.28 -5.87 -10.25
C LEU A 100 18.00 -6.14 -8.91
N LYS A 101 18.29 -5.09 -8.13
CA LYS A 101 18.89 -5.21 -6.80
C LYS A 101 17.99 -6.05 -5.89
N THR A 102 18.50 -7.18 -5.39
CA THR A 102 17.77 -8.07 -4.48
C THR A 102 17.38 -7.42 -3.15
N SER A 103 18.13 -6.39 -2.74
CA SER A 103 17.83 -5.57 -1.57
C SER A 103 16.76 -4.49 -1.80
N HIS A 104 16.36 -4.24 -3.05
CA HIS A 104 15.40 -3.19 -3.37
C HIS A 104 13.96 -3.70 -3.20
N LYS A 105 13.06 -2.84 -2.69
CA LYS A 105 11.66 -3.20 -2.40
C LYS A 105 10.89 -3.80 -3.58
N TYR A 106 11.24 -3.42 -4.82
CA TYR A 106 10.61 -3.98 -6.03
C TYR A 106 10.96 -5.45 -6.23
N TYR A 107 12.14 -5.91 -5.79
CA TYR A 107 12.48 -7.33 -5.83
C TYR A 107 11.55 -8.13 -4.92
N THR A 108 11.35 -7.68 -3.68
CA THR A 108 10.35 -8.26 -2.75
C THR A 108 8.94 -8.27 -3.34
N GLN A 109 8.51 -7.16 -3.96
CA GLN A 109 7.20 -7.05 -4.59
C GLN A 109 7.02 -8.07 -5.72
N ILE A 110 8.00 -8.17 -6.63
CA ILE A 110 7.96 -9.06 -7.79
C ILE A 110 8.02 -10.54 -7.36
N GLN A 111 8.89 -10.89 -6.42
CA GLN A 111 8.95 -12.24 -5.86
C GLN A 111 7.62 -12.63 -5.19
N GLY A 112 6.98 -11.69 -4.48
CA GLY A 112 5.63 -11.86 -3.94
C GLY A 112 4.59 -12.11 -5.01
N GLN A 113 4.57 -11.31 -6.10
CA GLN A 113 3.66 -11.52 -7.23
C GLN A 113 3.84 -12.90 -7.87
N MET A 114 5.08 -13.33 -8.10
CA MET A 114 5.39 -14.65 -8.67
C MET A 114 4.94 -15.79 -7.75
N MET A 115 5.11 -15.64 -6.43
CA MET A 115 4.60 -16.60 -5.44
C MET A 115 3.07 -16.72 -5.49
N ILE A 116 2.34 -15.61 -5.62
CA ILE A 116 0.87 -15.60 -5.61
C ILE A 116 0.29 -16.18 -6.90
N LEU A 117 0.87 -15.85 -8.05
CA LEU A 117 0.37 -16.29 -9.36
C LEU A 117 1.00 -17.59 -9.87
N ASP A 118 1.94 -18.17 -9.11
CA ASP A 118 2.66 -19.40 -9.45
C ASP A 118 3.31 -19.35 -10.85
N VAL A 119 4.18 -18.36 -11.04
CA VAL A 119 4.95 -18.17 -12.28
C VAL A 119 6.45 -18.15 -12.00
N GLU A 120 7.25 -18.44 -13.03
CA GLU A 120 8.71 -18.55 -12.95
C GLU A 120 9.44 -17.22 -13.19
N CYS A 121 8.78 -16.25 -13.83
CA CYS A 121 9.43 -14.99 -14.16
C CYS A 121 8.49 -13.80 -14.23
N CYS A 122 9.09 -12.62 -14.04
CA CYS A 122 8.46 -11.32 -14.20
C CYS A 122 9.41 -10.38 -14.94
N ASP A 123 8.90 -9.67 -15.93
CA ASP A 123 9.61 -8.57 -16.56
C ASP A 123 9.43 -7.30 -15.73
N PHE A 124 10.52 -6.78 -15.19
CA PHE A 124 10.56 -5.47 -14.57
C PHE A 124 10.85 -4.42 -15.64
N PHE A 125 9.85 -3.60 -15.95
CA PHE A 125 9.89 -2.66 -17.06
C PHE A 125 9.86 -1.22 -16.57
N ILE A 126 11.00 -0.52 -16.68
CA ILE A 126 11.10 0.90 -16.37
C ILE A 126 10.98 1.66 -17.67
N TRP A 127 10.07 2.63 -17.73
CA TRP A 127 9.82 3.40 -18.94
C TRP A 127 9.66 4.90 -18.65
N THR A 128 10.15 5.72 -19.58
CA THR A 128 9.92 7.16 -19.61
C THR A 128 9.65 7.64 -21.03
N PRO A 129 8.75 8.62 -21.23
CA PRO A 129 8.55 9.23 -22.54
C PRO A 129 9.81 10.01 -22.97
N LEU A 130 10.25 9.80 -24.20
CA LEU A 130 11.21 10.64 -24.91
C LEU A 130 10.84 10.63 -26.39
N GLU A 131 10.98 11.78 -27.06
CA GLU A 131 10.43 12.03 -28.39
C GLU A 131 10.79 10.91 -29.40
N SER A 132 9.74 10.32 -29.98
CA SER A 132 9.69 9.24 -31.00
C SER A 132 9.72 7.77 -30.54
N GLU A 133 10.54 7.36 -29.55
CA GLU A 133 10.65 5.93 -29.19
C GLU A 133 10.58 5.62 -27.69
N GLY A 134 10.60 6.61 -26.79
CA GLY A 134 10.68 6.36 -25.34
C GLY A 134 12.02 5.74 -24.91
N ASN A 135 12.42 5.99 -23.67
CA ASN A 135 13.62 5.38 -23.08
C ASN A 135 13.17 4.33 -22.04
N TYR A 136 13.81 3.16 -22.03
CA TYR A 136 13.38 2.05 -21.18
C TYR A 136 14.54 1.18 -20.70
N LEU A 137 14.28 0.47 -19.59
CA LEU A 137 15.04 -0.69 -19.15
C LEU A 137 14.08 -1.86 -18.98
N LEU A 138 14.46 -3.00 -19.53
CA LEU A 138 13.73 -4.25 -19.42
C LEU A 138 14.62 -5.27 -18.72
N VAL A 139 14.23 -5.68 -17.52
CA VAL A 139 14.98 -6.63 -16.69
C VAL A 139 14.10 -7.85 -16.44
N ARG A 140 14.54 -9.03 -16.90
CA ARG A 140 13.87 -10.30 -16.59
C ARG A 140 14.29 -10.73 -15.18
N VAL A 141 13.33 -10.82 -14.26
CA VAL A 141 13.53 -11.33 -12.90
C VAL A 141 13.01 -12.75 -12.84
N TYR A 142 13.84 -13.66 -12.32
CA TYR A 142 13.47 -15.05 -12.10
C TYR A 142 13.03 -15.30 -10.67
N ARG A 143 12.17 -16.30 -10.51
CA ARG A 143 11.70 -16.78 -9.22
C ARG A 143 12.86 -17.26 -8.35
N ASP A 144 12.88 -16.79 -7.10
CA ASP A 144 13.83 -17.20 -6.08
C ASP A 144 13.07 -17.87 -4.92
N GLU A 145 13.02 -19.20 -4.95
CA GLU A 145 12.28 -19.98 -3.96
C GLU A 145 12.79 -19.81 -2.54
N LYS A 146 14.10 -19.57 -2.36
CA LYS A 146 14.66 -19.37 -1.03
C LYS A 146 14.14 -18.05 -0.46
N PHE A 147 14.23 -16.99 -1.24
CA PHE A 147 13.77 -15.66 -0.84
C PHE A 147 12.26 -15.59 -0.64
N ILE A 148 11.48 -16.24 -1.52
CA ILE A 148 10.03 -16.38 -1.38
C ILE A 148 9.65 -17.05 -0.07
N ASN A 149 10.35 -18.12 0.32
CA ASN A 149 10.09 -18.81 1.58
C ASN A 149 10.36 -17.92 2.80
N GLU A 150 11.42 -17.10 2.76
CA GLU A 150 11.73 -16.13 3.82
C GLU A 150 10.62 -15.06 3.93
N ILE A 151 10.19 -14.48 2.81
CA ILE A 151 9.08 -13.50 2.76
C ILE A 151 7.80 -14.12 3.32
N LYS A 152 7.46 -15.32 2.86
CA LYS A 152 6.23 -16.03 3.24
C LYS A 152 6.15 -16.25 4.76
N GLN A 153 7.26 -16.67 5.38
CA GLN A 153 7.34 -16.84 6.83
C GLN A 153 7.16 -15.50 7.57
N ALA A 154 7.82 -14.44 7.10
CA ALA A 154 7.70 -13.11 7.68
C ALA A 154 6.27 -12.57 7.58
N LEU A 155 5.63 -12.71 6.41
CA LEU A 155 4.25 -12.26 6.18
C LEU A 155 3.23 -13.06 6.99
N HIS A 156 3.38 -14.39 7.08
CA HIS A 156 2.55 -15.23 7.94
C HIS A 156 2.64 -14.77 9.39
N LYS A 157 3.85 -14.64 9.93
CA LYS A 157 4.06 -14.15 11.30
C LYS A 157 3.46 -12.76 11.49
N TYR A 158 3.70 -11.83 10.57
CA TYR A 158 3.20 -10.46 10.68
C TYR A 158 1.66 -10.41 10.68
N TYR A 159 1.02 -11.19 9.80
CA TYR A 159 -0.43 -11.24 9.72
C TYR A 159 -1.06 -11.75 11.02
N PHE A 160 -0.63 -12.91 11.51
CA PHE A 160 -1.24 -13.52 12.70
C PHE A 160 -0.88 -12.81 14.01
N THR A 161 0.28 -12.15 14.08
CA THR A 161 0.70 -11.42 15.27
C THR A 161 0.09 -10.02 15.35
N TYR A 162 -0.09 -9.32 14.23
CA TYR A 162 -0.46 -7.90 14.24
C TYR A 162 -1.74 -7.60 13.47
N ILE A 163 -1.89 -8.08 12.24
CA ILE A 163 -3.02 -7.70 11.39
C ILE A 163 -4.31 -8.36 11.84
N LEU A 164 -4.29 -9.67 12.08
CA LEU A 164 -5.49 -10.42 12.45
C LEU A 164 -6.05 -9.97 13.81
N PRO A 165 -5.24 -9.85 14.88
CA PRO A 165 -5.74 -9.31 16.15
C PRO A 165 -6.36 -7.93 15.98
N GLU A 166 -5.67 -6.99 15.32
CA GLU A 166 -6.20 -5.64 15.12
C GLU A 166 -7.51 -5.63 14.30
N THR A 167 -7.61 -6.48 13.28
CA THR A 167 -8.82 -6.57 12.44
C THR A 167 -10.03 -7.08 13.22
N VAL A 168 -9.81 -7.98 14.18
CA VAL A 168 -10.88 -8.59 14.99
C VAL A 168 -11.21 -7.75 16.23
N THR A 169 -10.19 -7.24 16.94
CA THR A 169 -10.36 -6.58 18.24
C THR A 169 -10.45 -5.06 18.13
N ARG A 170 -9.81 -4.46 17.11
CA ARG A 170 -9.68 -3.00 16.94
C ARG A 170 -9.12 -2.30 18.18
N GLU A 171 -8.21 -2.96 18.89
CA GLU A 171 -7.63 -2.44 20.13
C GLU A 171 -6.89 -1.11 19.95
N ASN A 172 -6.26 -0.90 18.79
CA ASN A 172 -5.57 0.35 18.49
C ASN A 172 -6.49 1.43 17.90
N ASP A 173 -7.78 1.14 17.71
CA ASP A 173 -8.74 2.12 17.24
C ASP A 173 -9.20 3.02 18.40
N ILE A 174 -8.71 4.26 18.38
CA ILE A 174 -9.04 5.30 19.38
C ILE A 174 -10.55 5.49 19.53
N TYR A 175 -11.34 5.31 18.46
CA TYR A 175 -12.80 5.41 18.54
C TYR A 175 -13.41 4.26 19.34
N TYR A 176 -12.94 3.02 19.14
CA TYR A 176 -13.40 1.87 19.91
C TYR A 176 -12.89 1.91 21.35
N SER A 177 -11.65 2.33 21.56
CA SER A 177 -11.08 2.56 22.89
C SER A 177 -11.89 3.59 23.69
N ASN A 178 -12.23 4.73 23.08
CA ASN A 178 -13.11 5.73 23.70
C ASN A 178 -14.53 5.20 23.94
N LYS A 179 -15.05 4.29 23.10
CA LYS A 179 -16.34 3.61 23.36
C LYS A 179 -16.30 2.62 24.51
N GLN A 180 -15.13 2.20 24.99
CA GLN A 180 -14.98 1.31 26.14
C GLN A 180 -14.53 2.04 27.41
N LYS A 181 -13.92 3.24 27.28
CA LYS A 181 -13.51 4.06 28.43
C LYS A 181 -14.72 4.59 29.18
N ASN A 182 -14.71 4.45 30.51
CA ASN A 182 -15.76 5.00 31.36
C ASN A 182 -15.55 6.49 31.57
N TYR A 183 -16.55 7.28 31.19
CA TYR A 183 -16.61 8.72 31.41
C TYR A 183 -17.79 9.09 32.30
N CYS A 184 -17.95 10.38 32.54
CA CYS A 184 -19.05 10.98 33.27
C CYS A 184 -19.15 10.50 34.73
N ILE A 185 -20.01 11.15 35.49
CA ILE A 185 -20.39 10.73 36.85
C ILE A 185 -21.06 9.36 36.88
N CYS A 186 -21.68 8.94 35.77
CA CYS A 186 -22.36 7.65 35.66
C CYS A 186 -21.42 6.48 35.37
N LYS A 187 -20.12 6.74 35.13
CA LYS A 187 -19.09 5.72 34.83
C LYS A 187 -19.47 4.83 33.65
N ARG A 188 -19.99 5.44 32.58
CA ARG A 188 -20.38 4.75 31.33
C ARG A 188 -19.66 5.38 30.14
N PRO A 189 -19.50 4.64 29.03
CA PRO A 189 -18.79 5.15 27.85
C PRO A 189 -19.52 6.22 27.06
N CYS A 190 -18.93 6.72 25.98
CA CYS A 190 -19.51 7.75 25.12
C CYS A 190 -20.63 7.23 24.19
N PHE A 191 -21.78 6.82 24.76
CA PHE A 191 -22.94 6.31 23.99
C PHE A 191 -23.98 7.39 23.64
N LYS A 192 -23.83 8.62 24.15
CA LYS A 192 -24.74 9.77 23.95
C LYS A 192 -23.91 11.06 23.78
N PRO A 193 -24.51 12.18 23.31
CA PRO A 193 -23.83 13.46 23.27
C PRO A 193 -23.16 13.81 24.60
N MET A 194 -21.90 14.25 24.51
CA MET A 194 -21.06 14.57 25.68
C MET A 194 -20.52 16.00 25.58
N ILE A 195 -20.30 16.61 26.74
CA ILE A 195 -19.70 17.93 26.91
C ILE A 195 -18.43 17.81 27.74
N ALA A 196 -17.38 18.53 27.34
CA ALA A 196 -16.11 18.59 28.07
C ALA A 196 -16.14 19.74 29.10
N CYS A 197 -15.67 19.47 30.30
CA CYS A 197 -15.45 20.47 31.35
C CYS A 197 -14.18 21.26 31.05
N ASN A 198 -14.28 22.58 31.04
CA ASN A 198 -13.16 23.48 30.74
C ASN A 198 -12.19 23.71 31.92
N LYS A 199 -12.47 23.18 33.13
CA LYS A 199 -11.51 23.25 34.26
C LYS A 199 -10.37 22.26 34.00
N PRO A 200 -9.10 22.72 33.86
CA PRO A 200 -7.98 21.83 33.52
C PRO A 200 -7.71 20.72 34.56
N SER A 201 -8.11 20.93 35.81
CA SER A 201 -7.98 19.95 36.90
C SER A 201 -9.21 19.04 37.06
N CYS A 202 -10.11 18.97 36.07
CA CYS A 202 -11.27 18.09 36.13
C CYS A 202 -10.88 16.64 35.87
N GLU A 203 -10.95 15.78 36.88
CA GLU A 203 -10.59 14.35 36.75
C GLU A 203 -11.47 13.54 35.78
N ILE A 204 -12.73 13.97 35.57
CA ILE A 204 -13.71 13.23 34.75
C ILE A 204 -13.70 13.71 33.29
N GLU A 205 -13.36 14.98 33.08
CA GLU A 205 -13.27 15.69 31.79
C GLU A 205 -14.58 15.74 30.97
N TRP A 206 -15.22 14.60 30.69
CA TRP A 206 -16.35 14.46 29.78
C TRP A 206 -17.62 13.96 30.47
N PHE A 207 -18.76 14.57 30.15
CA PHE A 207 -20.05 14.29 30.79
C PHE A 207 -21.14 14.10 29.74
N HIS A 208 -22.03 13.11 29.92
CA HIS A 208 -23.21 12.99 29.07
C HIS A 208 -24.16 14.14 29.32
N TYR A 209 -24.71 14.71 28.25
CA TYR A 209 -25.69 15.79 28.29
C TYR A 209 -26.80 15.54 29.31
N SER A 210 -27.41 14.34 29.26
CA SER A 210 -28.48 13.92 30.17
C SER A 210 -28.04 13.78 31.63
N CYS A 211 -26.77 13.51 31.91
CA CYS A 211 -26.26 13.35 33.28
C CYS A 211 -25.96 14.69 33.96
N VAL A 212 -25.82 15.76 33.19
CA VAL A 212 -25.54 17.12 33.69
C VAL A 212 -26.58 18.14 33.25
N ASN A 213 -27.77 17.68 32.85
CA ASN A 213 -28.91 18.49 32.42
C ASN A 213 -28.60 19.50 31.30
N VAL A 214 -27.66 19.15 30.41
CA VAL A 214 -27.39 19.92 29.19
C VAL A 214 -28.26 19.35 28.08
N THR A 215 -29.08 20.19 27.45
CA THR A 215 -29.95 19.77 26.33
C THR A 215 -29.34 20.14 24.97
N ARG A 216 -28.53 21.20 24.91
CA ARG A 216 -27.79 21.67 23.74
C ARG A 216 -26.42 22.18 24.18
N ALA A 217 -25.43 22.07 23.29
CA ALA A 217 -24.09 22.62 23.53
C ALA A 217 -24.19 24.12 23.89
N PRO A 218 -23.71 24.56 25.07
CA PRO A 218 -23.65 25.97 25.40
C PRO A 218 -22.61 26.66 24.49
N LYS A 219 -22.83 27.93 24.20
CA LYS A 219 -21.81 28.75 23.54
C LYS A 219 -20.79 29.18 24.59
N GLY A 220 -19.52 28.79 24.40
CA GLY A 220 -18.42 29.19 25.28
C GLY A 220 -18.07 28.15 26.34
N ILE A 221 -17.59 28.63 27.49
CA ILE A 221 -17.01 27.82 28.57
C ILE A 221 -18.12 27.09 29.33
N TRP A 222 -17.92 25.80 29.57
CA TRP A 222 -18.77 25.00 30.46
C TRP A 222 -17.94 24.32 31.55
N ILE A 223 -18.37 24.45 32.79
CA ILE A 223 -17.73 23.84 33.97
C ILE A 223 -18.71 22.85 34.60
N CYS A 224 -18.25 21.64 34.90
CA CYS A 224 -19.12 20.59 35.42
C CYS A 224 -19.54 20.84 36.89
N PRO A 225 -20.63 20.22 37.36
CA PRO A 225 -21.10 20.38 38.74
C PRO A 225 -20.07 20.02 39.81
N ASN A 226 -19.17 19.06 39.53
CA ASN A 226 -18.11 18.67 40.47
C ASN A 226 -17.02 19.75 40.58
N CYS A 227 -16.81 20.54 39.53
CA CYS A 227 -15.77 21.55 39.46
C CYS A 227 -16.24 22.95 39.88
N LEU A 228 -17.56 23.17 39.94
CA LEU A 228 -18.22 24.36 40.47
C LEU A 228 -18.39 24.32 42.00
N LYS A 229 -18.18 23.16 42.63
CA LYS A 229 -18.12 23.01 44.09
C LYS A 229 -16.79 23.51 44.64
#